data_AF-A0AAJ7U2J2-F1
#
_entry.id   AF-A0AAJ7U2J2-F1
#
_cell.length_a   1.000
_cell.length_b   1.000
_cell.length_c   1.000
_cell.angle_alpha   90.00
_cell.angle_beta   90.00
_cell.angle_gamma   90.00
#
_symmetry.space_group_name_H-M   'P 1'
#
loop_
_entity.id
_entity.type
_entity.pdbx_description
1 polymer ?
#
loop_
_entity_poly.entity_id
_entity_poly.type
_entity_poly.pdbx_seq_one_letter_code
_entity_poly.pdbx_strand_id
1 'polypeptide(L)'
;MGRADGGVCSRAYFVAVMVFAHVYILNIIVLLMYVHYSGGPRGDPTEPHAEGAAPPPPATGRRSAGGHQGDEHRGPRLPPFQLPRMEGIKVGHVRASHLVPGVLSHVTTLSLKPLLFEVSAMLSLAECRELEELARRAGLHEVRAPPAGSHDAATGDDAAATGDAHRTNAWNAWLNQRAGAPQVLRSLSDRVVHLTGLPRALVEAGEPVQVHVLAEGGHERAHRDSGATDARTVCAHTRMLAQHHHTAETPCRYVTVLVFLNDVEEGGETAFPAADNRTFDSSDLVRGDVDLSDMRAHCSRANLRVTPHAGSALLWYNHLSDGRGWVGELDDYSLQGDCAVVRGARWTARLWVNVDPDAQRQSRLLDPAWPGQRDPVRPAHPDSAWPGREPQPWGSGHDEVPPSSSAAAAPDGRSEL
;
A
#
# COMPACT_ATOMS: atom_id res chain seq x y z
N MET A 1 21.73 -16.08 66.82
CA MET A 1 23.20 -15.93 66.86
C MET A 1 23.71 -16.14 65.44
N GLY A 2 24.36 -15.15 64.83
CA GLY A 2 24.87 -15.24 63.45
C GLY A 2 24.55 -14.02 62.58
N ARG A 3 25.39 -12.99 62.66
CA ARG A 3 25.43 -11.76 61.84
C ARG A 3 26.78 -11.77 61.09
N ALA A 4 26.78 -11.35 59.82
CA ALA A 4 27.87 -10.71 59.03
C ALA A 4 27.60 -10.99 57.53
N ASP A 5 27.20 -10.00 56.71
CA ASP A 5 27.99 -8.95 56.04
C ASP A 5 28.82 -9.44 54.83
N GLY A 6 28.58 -8.82 53.67
CA GLY A 6 29.34 -9.10 52.44
C GLY A 6 28.86 -8.39 51.17
N GLY A 7 28.46 -7.11 51.25
CA GLY A 7 28.25 -6.28 50.06
C GLY A 7 29.56 -6.02 49.33
N VAL A 8 29.79 -6.68 48.19
CA VAL A 8 30.99 -6.48 47.36
C VAL A 8 30.86 -5.16 46.59
N CYS A 9 31.15 -4.05 47.27
CA CYS A 9 31.44 -2.78 46.60
C CYS A 9 32.95 -2.74 46.34
N SER A 10 33.41 -3.41 45.28
CA SER A 10 34.83 -3.41 44.92
C SER A 10 35.20 -2.03 44.36
N ARG A 11 36.08 -1.29 45.06
CA ARG A 11 36.66 0.00 44.60
C ARG A 11 37.17 -0.09 43.16
N ALA A 12 37.62 -1.26 42.71
CA ALA A 12 38.06 -1.49 41.34
C ALA A 12 36.94 -1.33 40.30
N TYR A 13 35.71 -1.75 40.61
CA TYR A 13 34.55 -1.60 39.72
C TYR A 13 34.16 -0.13 39.59
N PHE A 14 34.14 0.61 40.69
CA PHE A 14 33.84 2.05 40.68
C PHE A 14 34.86 2.84 39.87
N VAL A 15 36.16 2.51 40.01
CA VAL A 15 37.23 3.14 39.21
C VAL A 15 37.06 2.82 37.71
N ALA A 16 36.72 1.58 37.35
CA ALA A 16 36.47 1.22 35.95
C ALA A 16 35.30 2.01 35.36
N VAL A 17 34.15 2.07 36.05
CA VAL A 17 32.97 2.84 35.60
C VAL A 17 33.30 4.33 35.46
N MET A 18 34.04 4.91 36.41
CA MET A 18 34.51 6.29 36.32
C MET A 18 35.37 6.50 35.07
N VAL A 19 36.34 5.62 34.78
CA VAL A 19 37.19 5.76 33.58
C VAL A 19 36.35 5.71 32.31
N PHE A 20 35.41 4.77 32.18
CA PHE A 20 34.52 4.70 31.02
C PHE A 20 33.63 5.93 30.88
N ALA A 21 33.12 6.48 31.98
CA ALA A 21 32.33 7.70 31.97
C ALA A 21 33.17 8.92 31.49
N HIS A 22 34.41 9.04 31.95
CA HIS A 22 35.29 10.14 31.52
C HIS A 22 35.67 10.02 30.03
N VAL A 23 35.97 8.82 29.54
CA VAL A 23 36.25 8.59 28.11
C VAL A 23 35.02 8.92 27.25
N TYR A 24 33.83 8.52 27.69
CA TYR A 24 32.59 8.83 26.98
C TYR A 24 32.32 10.35 26.92
N ILE A 25 32.49 11.05 28.05
CA ILE A 25 32.32 12.51 28.11
C ILE A 25 33.33 13.21 27.19
N LEU A 26 34.61 12.79 27.19
CA LEU A 26 35.62 13.35 26.30
C LEU A 26 35.28 13.14 24.82
N ASN A 27 34.79 11.95 24.44
CA ASN A 27 34.34 11.68 23.07
C ASN A 27 33.17 12.58 22.64
N ILE A 28 32.20 12.83 23.54
CA ILE A 28 31.11 13.77 23.26
C ILE A 28 31.63 15.20 23.08
N ILE A 29 32.53 15.66 23.94
CA ILE A 29 33.11 17.02 23.84
C ILE A 29 33.85 17.18 22.51
N VAL A 30 34.64 16.19 22.09
CA VAL A 30 35.34 16.22 20.80
C VAL A 30 34.36 16.28 19.63
N LEU A 31 33.27 15.51 19.67
CA LEU A 31 32.24 15.54 18.64
C LEU A 31 31.53 16.90 18.56
N LEU A 32 31.19 17.49 19.72
CA LEU A 32 30.58 18.81 19.79
C LEU A 32 31.53 19.91 19.30
N MET A 33 32.83 19.82 19.64
CA MET A 33 33.85 20.73 19.10
C MET A 33 33.99 20.57 17.59
N TYR A 34 33.98 19.34 17.07
CA TYR A 34 34.04 19.08 15.62
C TYR A 34 32.84 19.71 14.90
N VAL A 35 31.62 19.52 15.40
CA VAL A 35 30.41 20.15 14.84
C VAL A 35 30.50 21.69 14.93
N HIS A 36 31.01 22.22 16.03
CA HIS A 36 31.18 23.67 16.19
C HIS A 36 32.23 24.25 15.22
N TYR A 37 33.35 23.55 15.02
CA TYR A 37 34.43 23.99 14.13
C TYR A 37 34.09 23.82 12.64
N SER A 38 33.32 22.78 12.30
CA SER A 38 32.81 22.56 10.95
C SER A 38 31.61 23.44 10.61
N GLY A 39 30.95 24.02 11.62
CA GLY A 39 29.78 24.89 11.48
C GLY A 39 30.08 26.40 11.56
N GLY A 40 31.33 26.84 11.32
CA GLY A 40 31.68 28.27 11.39
C GLY A 40 30.90 29.15 10.39
N PRO A 41 30.62 30.43 10.72
CA PRO A 41 29.65 31.26 10.01
C PRO A 41 30.14 31.67 8.60
N ARG A 42 29.31 31.50 7.57
CA ARG A 42 29.48 32.14 6.26
C ARG A 42 29.33 33.65 6.42
N GLY A 43 30.44 34.35 6.51
CA GLY A 43 30.50 35.81 6.35
C GLY A 43 30.43 36.18 4.87
N ASP A 44 29.44 37.00 4.53
CA ASP A 44 29.49 37.95 3.40
C ASP A 44 30.17 39.23 3.93
N PRO A 45 31.12 39.87 3.20
CA PRO A 45 30.70 40.98 2.32
C PRO A 45 31.62 41.30 1.11
N THR A 46 30.99 41.86 0.06
CA THR A 46 31.43 43.00 -0.79
C THR A 46 32.64 42.89 -1.76
N GLU A 47 32.38 43.18 -3.04
CA GLU A 47 33.36 43.60 -4.08
C GLU A 47 34.00 44.99 -3.78
N PRO A 48 35.13 45.35 -4.45
CA PRO A 48 35.00 46.22 -5.63
C PRO A 48 36.04 46.04 -6.78
N HIS A 49 35.57 46.30 -8.01
CA HIS A 49 36.17 46.95 -9.21
C HIS A 49 37.62 46.70 -9.69
N ALA A 50 37.76 46.32 -10.98
CA ALA A 50 38.64 46.91 -12.02
C ALA A 50 38.34 46.26 -13.40
N GLU A 51 37.68 46.96 -14.34
CA GLU A 51 38.26 47.66 -15.51
C GLU A 51 38.78 46.78 -16.67
N GLY A 52 38.15 46.94 -17.84
CA GLY A 52 38.86 47.02 -19.14
C GLY A 52 38.75 45.84 -20.11
N ALA A 53 37.82 45.90 -21.07
CA ALA A 53 38.07 45.83 -22.53
C ALA A 53 36.80 45.53 -23.35
N ALA A 54 36.58 46.33 -24.40
CA ALA A 54 35.45 46.31 -25.32
C ALA A 54 35.55 45.20 -26.41
N PRO A 55 34.46 44.88 -27.15
CA PRO A 55 34.37 43.70 -28.02
C PRO A 55 34.65 44.00 -29.51
N PRO A 56 35.00 43.00 -30.34
CA PRO A 56 34.97 43.13 -31.81
C PRO A 56 33.68 42.50 -32.44
N PRO A 57 33.37 42.83 -33.71
CA PRO A 57 32.00 42.92 -34.25
C PRO A 57 31.43 41.61 -34.84
N PRO A 58 30.13 41.55 -35.22
CA PRO A 58 29.51 40.32 -35.71
C PRO A 58 29.85 40.09 -37.18
N ALA A 59 30.40 38.91 -37.50
CA ALA A 59 30.52 38.43 -38.87
C ALA A 59 29.42 37.39 -39.14
N THR A 60 28.54 37.75 -40.06
CA THR A 60 27.57 36.88 -40.73
C THR A 60 28.25 35.70 -41.41
N GLY A 61 27.78 34.48 -41.16
CA GLY A 61 28.28 33.27 -41.82
C GLY A 61 27.30 32.10 -41.73
N ARG A 62 26.84 31.65 -42.90
CA ARG A 62 25.87 30.57 -43.15
C ARG A 62 26.43 29.18 -42.75
N ARG A 63 25.53 28.32 -42.24
CA ARG A 63 25.44 26.84 -42.28
C ARG A 63 26.67 26.07 -42.83
N SER A 64 27.18 25.09 -42.06
CA SER A 64 27.08 23.65 -42.40
C SER A 64 27.55 22.76 -41.25
N ALA A 65 27.20 21.48 -41.38
CA ALA A 65 27.17 20.39 -40.41
C ALA A 65 28.52 19.89 -39.84
N GLY A 66 28.43 19.20 -38.70
CA GLY A 66 29.33 18.11 -38.32
C GLY A 66 30.25 18.40 -37.13
N GLY A 67 29.98 17.77 -35.98
CA GLY A 67 30.88 17.77 -34.83
C GLY A 67 30.31 17.00 -33.64
N HIS A 68 30.62 15.70 -33.59
CA HIS A 68 30.51 14.87 -32.38
C HIS A 68 31.42 15.40 -31.26
N GLN A 69 30.97 15.21 -30.00
CA GLN A 69 31.67 15.27 -28.69
C GLN A 69 31.10 16.38 -27.78
N GLY A 70 30.68 16.15 -26.54
CA GLY A 70 30.66 14.94 -25.73
C GLY A 70 29.44 14.95 -24.81
N ASP A 71 28.85 13.76 -24.66
CA ASP A 71 27.78 13.51 -23.70
C ASP A 71 28.46 13.39 -22.33
N GLU A 72 28.64 14.53 -21.69
CA GLU A 72 29.15 14.64 -20.33
C GLU A 72 28.23 13.84 -19.42
N HIS A 73 28.80 12.93 -18.62
CA HIS A 73 28.13 12.10 -17.62
C HIS A 73 27.22 12.94 -16.73
N ARG A 74 25.97 13.14 -17.16
CA ARG A 74 24.90 13.60 -16.29
C ARG A 74 24.50 12.37 -15.48
N GLY A 75 25.03 12.29 -14.26
CA GLY A 75 24.53 11.35 -13.26
C GLY A 75 22.99 11.39 -13.22
N PRO A 76 22.33 10.31 -12.77
CA PRO A 76 20.87 10.20 -12.84
C PRO A 76 20.27 11.48 -12.27
N ARG A 77 19.54 12.23 -13.12
CA ARG A 77 18.80 13.40 -12.66
C ARG A 77 17.92 12.91 -11.50
N LEU A 78 17.98 13.57 -10.35
CA LEU A 78 17.02 13.27 -9.30
C LEU A 78 15.62 13.66 -9.81
N PRO A 79 14.54 12.97 -9.38
CA PRO A 79 13.19 13.39 -9.69
C PRO A 79 12.99 14.83 -9.21
N PRO A 80 12.10 15.61 -9.85
CA PRO A 80 11.92 17.03 -9.53
C PRO A 80 11.32 17.29 -8.14
N PHE A 81 10.96 16.25 -7.40
CA PHE A 81 10.44 16.31 -6.04
C PHE A 81 10.91 15.12 -5.21
N GLN A 82 11.02 15.32 -3.90
CA GLN A 82 11.13 14.22 -2.92
C GLN A 82 9.72 13.75 -2.54
N LEU A 83 9.56 12.47 -2.20
CA LEU A 83 8.30 11.91 -1.71
C LEU A 83 8.10 12.31 -0.25
N PRO A 84 7.10 13.17 0.08
CA PRO A 84 6.77 13.38 1.47
C PRO A 84 6.35 12.07 2.13
N ARG A 85 6.79 11.89 3.38
CA ARG A 85 6.44 10.74 4.19
C ARG A 85 5.96 11.25 5.55
N MET A 86 4.77 10.83 5.95
CA MET A 86 4.20 11.19 7.24
C MET A 86 5.09 10.66 8.37
N GLU A 87 5.29 11.42 9.43
CA GLU A 87 6.02 10.92 10.59
C GLU A 87 5.10 10.11 11.51
N GLY A 88 5.55 8.92 11.91
CA GLY A 88 4.99 8.15 13.01
C GLY A 88 5.80 8.43 14.26
N ILE A 89 5.24 9.20 15.21
CA ILE A 89 5.98 9.63 16.40
C ILE A 89 6.14 8.47 17.38
N LYS A 90 5.02 7.84 17.74
CA LYS A 90 4.94 6.64 18.57
C LYS A 90 3.55 6.03 18.43
N VAL A 91 3.41 4.75 18.72
CA VAL A 91 2.10 4.09 18.79
C VAL A 91 1.18 4.84 19.77
N GLY A 92 -0.06 5.08 19.33
CA GLY A 92 -1.08 5.85 20.06
C GLY A 92 -0.90 7.37 20.00
N HIS A 93 0.10 7.90 19.29
CA HIS A 93 0.18 9.35 19.07
C HIS A 93 -0.97 9.81 18.15
N VAL A 94 -1.71 10.82 18.59
CA VAL A 94 -2.84 11.40 17.86
C VAL A 94 -2.49 12.83 17.45
N ARG A 95 -2.73 13.17 16.18
CA ARG A 95 -2.68 14.54 15.68
C ARG A 95 -4.01 14.94 15.05
N ALA A 96 -4.39 16.20 15.22
CA ALA A 96 -5.54 16.79 14.56
C ALA A 96 -5.27 17.00 13.06
N SER A 97 -6.30 16.83 12.24
CA SER A 97 -6.29 17.14 10.82
C SER A 97 -7.67 17.66 10.39
N HIS A 98 -7.71 18.47 9.33
CA HIS A 98 -8.94 19.03 8.78
C HIS A 98 -9.10 18.52 7.34
N LEU A 99 -9.49 17.25 7.21
CA LEU A 99 -9.65 16.59 5.90
C LEU A 99 -11.00 16.93 5.25
N VAL A 100 -12.05 16.99 6.06
CA VAL A 100 -13.40 17.38 5.63
C VAL A 100 -13.70 18.78 6.18
N PRO A 101 -14.15 19.73 5.35
CA PRO A 101 -14.48 21.07 5.81
C PRO A 101 -15.47 21.03 6.99
N GLY A 102 -15.10 21.67 8.10
CA GLY A 102 -15.94 21.73 9.30
C GLY A 102 -15.94 20.48 10.17
N VAL A 103 -15.19 19.42 9.82
CA VAL A 103 -15.03 18.21 10.63
C VAL A 103 -13.59 18.13 11.12
N LEU A 104 -13.42 17.90 12.42
CA LEU A 104 -12.12 17.61 13.01
C LEU A 104 -11.83 16.11 12.86
N SER A 105 -10.87 15.77 12.02
CA SER A 105 -10.34 14.42 11.87
C SER A 105 -9.14 14.23 12.81
N HIS A 106 -8.91 13.00 13.24
CA HIS A 106 -7.75 12.58 14.02
C HIS A 106 -6.95 11.58 13.21
N VAL A 107 -5.63 11.72 13.24
CA VAL A 107 -4.70 10.76 12.66
C VAL A 107 -3.92 10.13 13.81
N THR A 108 -4.14 8.83 14.04
CA THR A 108 -3.53 8.06 15.12
C THR A 108 -2.45 7.15 14.55
N THR A 109 -1.24 7.19 15.08
CA THR A 109 -0.20 6.21 14.73
C THR A 109 -0.53 4.87 15.37
N LEU A 110 -0.80 3.84 14.58
CA LEU A 110 -1.12 2.50 15.08
C LEU A 110 0.10 1.59 15.18
N SER A 111 1.07 1.76 14.27
CA SER A 111 2.31 0.98 14.22
C SER A 111 3.44 1.82 13.62
N LEU A 112 4.67 1.48 13.96
CA LEU A 112 5.87 2.04 13.32
C LEU A 112 6.48 1.06 12.30
N LYS A 113 6.16 -0.23 12.40
CA LYS A 113 6.54 -1.29 11.47
C LYS A 113 5.32 -2.17 11.17
N PRO A 114 4.57 -1.96 10.08
CA PRO A 114 4.81 -0.94 9.08
C PRO A 114 4.42 0.42 9.63
N LEU A 115 4.87 1.49 8.98
CA LEU A 115 4.39 2.82 9.32
C LEU A 115 2.90 2.95 8.93
N LEU A 116 2.03 2.83 9.93
CA LEU A 116 0.58 2.71 9.77
C LEU A 116 -0.17 3.72 10.65
N PHE A 117 -1.18 4.33 10.06
CA PHE A 117 -2.06 5.30 10.69
C PHE A 117 -3.53 4.91 10.53
N GLU A 118 -4.31 5.22 11.55
CA GLU A 118 -5.77 5.32 11.46
C GLU A 118 -6.16 6.78 11.29
N VAL A 119 -7.13 7.03 10.43
CA VAL A 119 -7.67 8.36 10.11
C VAL A 119 -9.16 8.35 10.37
N SER A 120 -9.60 9.09 11.39
CA SER A 120 -11.02 9.21 11.71
C SER A 120 -11.72 10.14 10.72
N ALA A 121 -12.95 9.81 10.33
CA ALA A 121 -13.79 10.66 9.47
C ALA A 121 -13.07 11.06 8.16
N MET A 122 -12.45 10.09 7.49
CA MET A 122 -11.91 10.25 6.14
C MET A 122 -13.04 10.52 5.14
N LEU A 123 -14.15 9.79 5.28
CA LEU A 123 -15.40 9.99 4.55
C LEU A 123 -16.56 10.22 5.53
N SER A 124 -17.55 10.99 5.09
CA SER A 124 -18.86 11.02 5.72
C SER A 124 -19.65 9.75 5.39
N LEU A 125 -20.63 9.39 6.22
CA LEU A 125 -21.50 8.24 5.97
C LEU A 125 -22.30 8.36 4.66
N ALA A 126 -22.58 9.59 4.21
CA ALA A 126 -23.22 9.83 2.91
C ALA A 126 -22.28 9.50 1.75
N GLU A 127 -21.00 9.90 1.84
CA GLU A 127 -19.97 9.57 0.86
C GLU A 127 -19.68 8.06 0.81
N CYS A 128 -19.70 7.38 1.97
CA CYS A 128 -19.57 5.92 2.02
C CYS A 128 -20.68 5.23 1.21
N ARG A 129 -21.95 5.62 1.42
CA ARG A 129 -23.08 5.08 0.67
C ARG A 129 -23.00 5.40 -0.83
N GLU A 130 -22.55 6.61 -1.19
CA GLU A 130 -22.34 6.97 -2.59
C GLU A 130 -21.33 6.05 -3.27
N LEU A 131 -20.21 5.72 -2.60
CA LEU A 131 -19.22 4.77 -3.13
C LEU A 131 -19.76 3.35 -3.27
N GLU A 132 -20.52 2.85 -2.28
CA GLU A 132 -21.18 1.55 -2.38
C GLU A 132 -22.13 1.49 -3.58
N GLU A 133 -22.94 2.52 -3.79
CA GLU A 133 -23.85 2.59 -4.92
C GLU A 133 -23.11 2.69 -6.27
N LEU A 134 -22.04 3.49 -6.34
CA LEU A 134 -21.21 3.58 -7.52
C LEU A 134 -20.60 2.21 -7.87
N ALA A 135 -20.11 1.48 -6.87
CA ALA A 135 -19.57 0.12 -7.05
C ALA A 135 -20.64 -0.85 -7.57
N ARG A 136 -21.85 -0.83 -7.01
CA ARG A 136 -22.98 -1.66 -7.49
C ARG A 136 -23.35 -1.33 -8.94
N ARG A 137 -23.36 -0.04 -9.31
CA ARG A 137 -23.62 0.41 -10.69
C ARG A 137 -22.50 0.05 -11.66
N ALA A 138 -21.25 0.07 -11.21
CA ALA A 138 -20.09 -0.32 -12.00
C ALA A 138 -20.05 -1.83 -12.27
N GLY A 139 -20.66 -2.64 -11.39
CA GLY A 139 -20.70 -4.09 -11.48
C GLY A 139 -19.69 -4.73 -10.53
N LEU A 140 -20.19 -5.57 -9.62
CA LEU A 140 -19.36 -6.34 -8.70
C LEU A 140 -18.97 -7.68 -9.35
N HIS A 141 -17.68 -7.94 -9.41
CA HIS A 141 -17.11 -9.17 -9.94
C HIS A 141 -16.60 -10.03 -8.80
N GLU A 142 -16.99 -11.30 -8.78
CA GLU A 142 -16.51 -12.27 -7.78
C GLU A 142 -14.99 -12.46 -7.89
N VAL A 143 -14.32 -12.39 -6.75
CA VAL A 143 -12.89 -12.68 -6.65
C VAL A 143 -12.72 -14.19 -6.66
N ARG A 144 -12.03 -14.72 -7.67
CA ARG A 144 -11.76 -16.16 -7.74
C ARG A 144 -10.44 -16.47 -7.07
N ALA A 145 -10.41 -17.52 -6.25
CA ALA A 145 -9.16 -18.08 -5.77
C ALA A 145 -8.34 -18.66 -6.96
N PRO A 146 -7.01 -18.59 -6.91
CA PRO A 146 -6.16 -19.30 -7.86
C PRO A 146 -6.51 -20.81 -7.87
N PRO A 147 -6.45 -21.49 -9.03
CA PRO A 147 -6.61 -22.94 -9.07
C PRO A 147 -5.53 -23.62 -8.23
N ALA A 148 -5.90 -24.71 -7.55
CA ALA A 148 -4.99 -25.50 -6.72
C ALA A 148 -3.73 -25.91 -7.52
N GLY A 149 -2.54 -25.62 -6.96
CA GLY A 149 -1.25 -25.92 -7.61
C GLY A 149 -0.73 -24.86 -8.60
N SER A 150 -1.29 -23.64 -8.59
CA SER A 150 -0.67 -22.50 -9.28
C SER A 150 0.32 -21.77 -8.36
N HIS A 151 1.52 -21.49 -8.88
CA HIS A 151 2.46 -20.54 -8.28
C HIS A 151 1.92 -19.13 -8.53
N ASP A 152 1.48 -18.45 -7.48
CA ASP A 152 1.18 -17.02 -7.57
C ASP A 152 2.49 -16.24 -7.62
N ALA A 153 2.82 -15.69 -8.79
CA ALA A 153 4.04 -14.92 -9.02
C ALA A 153 4.15 -13.66 -8.14
N ALA A 154 3.05 -13.23 -7.50
CA ALA A 154 3.01 -12.09 -6.59
C ALA A 154 3.41 -12.44 -5.15
N THR A 155 3.21 -13.69 -4.72
CA THR A 155 3.44 -14.13 -3.33
C THR A 155 4.59 -15.12 -3.22
N GLY A 156 5.00 -15.78 -4.31
CA GLY A 156 6.09 -16.75 -4.30
C GLY A 156 5.80 -18.04 -3.55
N ASP A 157 4.55 -18.27 -3.13
CA ASP A 157 4.14 -19.38 -2.27
C ASP A 157 3.25 -20.39 -3.02
N ASP A 158 3.41 -21.68 -2.67
CA ASP A 158 2.56 -22.77 -3.12
C ASP A 158 1.22 -22.74 -2.38
N ALA A 159 0.12 -22.45 -3.07
CA ALA A 159 -1.22 -22.53 -2.49
C ALA A 159 -1.61 -24.00 -2.23
N ALA A 160 -1.39 -24.49 -1.01
CA ALA A 160 -1.80 -25.82 -0.58
C ALA A 160 -3.34 -25.93 -0.51
N ALA A 161 -3.87 -27.00 -1.09
CA ALA A 161 -5.29 -27.26 -1.21
C ALA A 161 -5.90 -27.81 0.09
N THR A 162 -6.82 -27.06 0.70
CA THR A 162 -7.83 -27.60 1.62
C THR A 162 -9.20 -27.41 0.99
N GLY A 163 -9.96 -28.49 0.82
CA GLY A 163 -11.15 -28.63 -0.04
C GLY A 163 -12.40 -27.78 0.26
N ASP A 164 -12.28 -26.73 1.07
CA ASP A 164 -13.32 -25.74 1.39
C ASP A 164 -12.92 -24.32 0.86
N ALA A 165 -11.80 -24.23 0.13
CA ALA A 165 -11.08 -23.00 -0.24
C ALA A 165 -11.47 -22.40 -1.61
N HIS A 166 -12.61 -22.78 -2.21
CA HIS A 166 -12.98 -22.31 -3.55
C HIS A 166 -13.86 -21.06 -3.59
N ARG A 167 -14.35 -20.58 -2.44
CA ARG A 167 -15.10 -19.31 -2.38
C ARG A 167 -14.48 -18.43 -1.31
N THR A 168 -13.81 -17.37 -1.76
CA THR A 168 -13.34 -16.28 -0.91
C THR A 168 -14.50 -15.41 -0.40
N ASN A 169 -15.74 -15.66 -0.85
CA ASN A 169 -16.95 -14.86 -0.59
C ASN A 169 -16.64 -13.36 -0.71
N ALA A 170 -15.95 -13.01 -1.80
CA ALA A 170 -15.39 -11.70 -2.02
C ALA A 170 -15.73 -11.16 -3.41
N TRP A 171 -15.95 -9.85 -3.53
CA TRP A 171 -16.23 -9.16 -4.79
C TRP A 171 -15.45 -7.85 -4.91
N ASN A 172 -15.15 -7.47 -6.15
CA ASN A 172 -14.48 -6.21 -6.49
C ASN A 172 -15.28 -5.41 -7.52
N ALA A 173 -15.30 -4.09 -7.36
CA ALA A 173 -15.60 -3.12 -8.41
C ALA A 173 -14.46 -2.10 -8.50
N TRP A 174 -14.28 -1.49 -9.66
CA TRP A 174 -13.22 -0.52 -9.91
C TRP A 174 -13.80 0.81 -10.36
N LEU A 175 -13.47 1.88 -9.65
CA LEU A 175 -14.02 3.22 -9.85
C LEU A 175 -12.91 4.19 -10.28
N ASN A 176 -13.02 4.74 -11.48
CA ASN A 176 -12.02 5.67 -12.00
C ASN A 176 -12.15 7.05 -11.35
N GLN A 177 -11.07 7.54 -10.76
CA GLN A 177 -10.96 8.82 -10.05
C GLN A 177 -10.39 9.98 -10.89
N ARG A 178 -10.15 9.76 -12.20
CA ARG A 178 -9.57 10.77 -13.12
C ARG A 178 -10.62 11.78 -13.62
N ALA A 179 -10.28 12.57 -14.63
CA ALA A 179 -11.15 13.60 -15.20
C ALA A 179 -12.56 13.04 -15.53
N GLY A 180 -13.60 13.72 -15.02
CA GLY A 180 -14.99 13.27 -15.13
C GLY A 180 -15.49 12.38 -14.00
N ALA A 181 -14.64 11.98 -13.04
CA ALA A 181 -15.03 11.16 -11.91
C ALA A 181 -16.10 11.83 -11.01
N PRO A 182 -16.99 11.05 -10.36
CA PRO A 182 -17.87 11.52 -9.30
C PRO A 182 -17.15 12.36 -8.23
N GLN A 183 -17.87 13.31 -7.63
CA GLN A 183 -17.30 14.23 -6.64
C GLN A 183 -16.66 13.49 -5.47
N VAL A 184 -17.27 12.43 -4.97
CA VAL A 184 -16.75 11.64 -3.84
C VAL A 184 -15.34 11.09 -4.11
N LEU A 185 -15.05 10.62 -5.33
CA LEU A 185 -13.73 10.09 -5.70
C LEU A 185 -12.69 11.22 -5.80
N ARG A 186 -13.06 12.37 -6.35
CA ARG A 186 -12.17 13.55 -6.39
C ARG A 186 -11.85 14.04 -4.99
N SER A 187 -12.86 14.16 -4.13
CA SER A 187 -12.67 14.58 -2.74
C SER A 187 -11.88 13.55 -1.92
N LEU A 188 -11.98 12.25 -2.23
CA LEU A 188 -11.09 11.23 -1.66
C LEU A 188 -9.63 11.49 -2.06
N SER A 189 -9.34 11.69 -3.35
CA SER A 189 -8.00 12.03 -3.83
C SER A 189 -7.47 13.32 -3.20
N ASP A 190 -8.31 14.36 -3.07
CA ASP A 190 -7.94 15.63 -2.43
C ASP A 190 -7.52 15.43 -0.97
N ARG A 191 -8.26 14.59 -0.22
CA ARG A 191 -7.95 14.25 1.17
C ARG A 191 -6.66 13.44 1.29
N VAL A 192 -6.42 12.50 0.37
CA VAL A 192 -5.15 11.75 0.32
C VAL A 192 -3.96 12.69 0.03
N VAL A 193 -4.10 13.62 -0.92
CA VAL A 193 -3.09 14.65 -1.19
C VAL A 193 -2.82 15.51 0.04
N HIS A 194 -3.88 16.00 0.69
CA HIS A 194 -3.74 16.83 1.89
C HIS A 194 -3.08 16.08 3.05
N LEU A 195 -3.47 14.82 3.27
CA LEU A 195 -2.98 13.99 4.36
C LEU A 195 -1.50 13.61 4.18
N THR A 196 -1.13 13.22 2.96
CA THR A 196 0.21 12.67 2.67
C THR A 196 1.22 13.72 2.21
N GLY A 197 0.75 14.85 1.67
CA GLY A 197 1.57 15.83 0.97
C GLY A 197 2.06 15.36 -0.41
N LEU A 198 1.67 14.16 -0.87
CA LEU A 198 2.07 13.64 -2.17
C LEU A 198 1.49 14.51 -3.31
N PRO A 199 2.22 14.71 -4.42
CA PRO A 199 1.70 15.48 -5.55
C PRO A 199 0.41 14.87 -6.11
N ARG A 200 -0.59 15.72 -6.41
CA ARG A 200 -1.86 15.29 -7.01
C ARG A 200 -1.68 14.39 -8.24
N ALA A 201 -0.77 14.77 -9.13
CA ALA A 201 -0.48 14.01 -10.34
C ALA A 201 -0.04 12.57 -10.03
N LEU A 202 0.65 12.34 -8.91
CA LEU A 202 1.06 11.01 -8.46
C LEU A 202 -0.13 10.21 -7.92
N VAL A 203 -0.99 10.83 -7.11
CA VAL A 203 -2.21 10.19 -6.56
C VAL A 203 -3.20 9.82 -7.66
N GLU A 204 -3.40 10.70 -8.64
CA GLU A 204 -4.34 10.49 -9.76
C GLU A 204 -3.78 9.57 -10.86
N ALA A 205 -2.46 9.44 -10.96
CA ALA A 205 -1.80 8.49 -11.88
C ALA A 205 -1.86 7.04 -11.39
N GLY A 206 -2.29 6.80 -10.13
CA GLY A 206 -2.46 5.48 -9.55
C GLY A 206 -3.54 4.63 -10.21
N GLU A 207 -3.76 3.46 -9.62
CA GLU A 207 -4.83 2.53 -9.99
C GLU A 207 -6.22 3.13 -9.73
N PRO A 208 -7.27 2.70 -10.47
CA PRO A 208 -8.65 3.01 -10.10
C PRO A 208 -8.94 2.62 -8.65
N VAL A 209 -9.82 3.35 -7.97
CA VAL A 209 -10.24 3.01 -6.61
C VAL A 209 -10.95 1.66 -6.63
N GLN A 210 -10.43 0.70 -5.86
CA GLN A 210 -11.02 -0.62 -5.73
C GLN A 210 -12.06 -0.58 -4.61
N VAL A 211 -13.32 -0.91 -4.91
CA VAL A 211 -14.31 -1.23 -3.87
C VAL A 211 -14.36 -2.73 -3.68
N HIS A 212 -13.95 -3.19 -2.50
CA HIS A 212 -13.87 -4.60 -2.13
C HIS A 212 -14.95 -4.95 -1.11
N VAL A 213 -15.62 -6.08 -1.34
CA VAL A 213 -16.75 -6.56 -0.53
C VAL A 213 -16.45 -7.96 -0.05
N LEU A 214 -16.46 -8.18 1.27
CA LEU A 214 -16.45 -9.50 1.88
C LEU A 214 -17.84 -9.78 2.48
N ALA A 215 -18.49 -10.85 2.01
CA ALA A 215 -19.69 -11.36 2.68
C ALA A 215 -19.30 -12.27 3.86
N GLU A 216 -20.28 -12.81 4.58
CA GLU A 216 -20.06 -13.77 5.66
C GLU A 216 -19.17 -14.95 5.22
N GLY A 217 -18.18 -15.27 6.05
CA GLY A 217 -17.10 -16.23 5.78
C GLY A 217 -15.99 -15.71 4.84
N GLY A 218 -16.20 -14.57 4.19
CA GLY A 218 -15.21 -13.95 3.31
C GLY A 218 -14.01 -13.42 4.08
N HIS A 219 -12.82 -13.66 3.53
CA HIS A 219 -11.53 -13.36 4.13
C HIS A 219 -10.47 -13.19 3.03
N GLU A 220 -9.36 -12.54 3.38
CA GLU A 220 -8.19 -12.41 2.51
C GLU A 220 -6.94 -12.84 3.27
N ARG A 221 -6.19 -13.80 2.71
CA ARG A 221 -4.92 -14.24 3.31
C ARG A 221 -3.95 -13.06 3.42
N ALA A 222 -3.04 -13.16 4.38
CA ALA A 222 -2.03 -12.14 4.55
C ALA A 222 -1.14 -12.05 3.30
N HIS A 223 -1.02 -10.85 2.77
CA HIS A 223 -0.25 -10.54 1.58
C HIS A 223 0.36 -9.15 1.72
N ARG A 224 1.13 -8.75 0.71
CA ARG A 224 1.64 -7.39 0.58
C ARG A 224 1.05 -6.77 -0.66
N ASP A 225 0.71 -5.49 -0.57
CA ASP A 225 0.09 -4.81 -1.69
C ASP A 225 1.08 -4.60 -2.85
N SER A 226 2.37 -4.46 -2.54
CA SER A 226 3.46 -4.36 -3.51
C SER A 226 4.25 -5.66 -3.57
N GLY A 227 4.72 -6.02 -4.76
CA GLY A 227 5.69 -7.10 -4.88
C GLY A 227 7.13 -6.59 -4.82
N ALA A 228 8.08 -7.52 -4.66
CA ALA A 228 9.50 -7.18 -4.69
C ALA A 228 9.91 -6.71 -6.08
N THR A 229 10.76 -5.68 -6.13
CA THR A 229 11.38 -5.19 -7.37
C THR A 229 12.83 -5.62 -7.42
N ASP A 230 13.23 -6.31 -8.48
CA ASP A 230 14.61 -6.72 -8.74
C ASP A 230 15.07 -6.23 -10.13
N ALA A 231 16.26 -6.66 -10.56
CA ALA A 231 16.83 -6.24 -11.84
C ALA A 231 16.01 -6.69 -13.09
N ARG A 232 15.09 -7.65 -12.94
CA ARG A 232 14.30 -8.23 -14.04
C ARG A 232 12.81 -7.90 -13.96
N THR A 233 12.38 -7.28 -12.87
CA THR A 233 10.98 -6.97 -12.59
C THR A 233 10.73 -5.48 -12.78
N VAL A 234 9.63 -5.14 -13.45
CA VAL A 234 9.20 -3.75 -13.62
C VAL A 234 7.85 -3.49 -12.97
N CYS A 235 7.67 -2.26 -12.48
CA CYS A 235 6.37 -1.81 -12.01
C CYS A 235 5.34 -1.80 -13.14
N ALA A 236 4.18 -2.44 -12.90
CA ALA A 236 3.12 -2.57 -13.91
C ALA A 236 2.66 -1.19 -14.44
N HIS A 237 2.57 -0.18 -13.57
CA HIS A 237 2.11 1.17 -13.95
C HIS A 237 3.10 1.94 -14.84
N THR A 238 4.36 1.52 -14.90
CA THR A 238 5.41 2.12 -15.76
C THR A 238 5.95 1.14 -16.81
N ARG A 239 5.34 -0.03 -16.98
CA ARG A 239 5.77 -1.06 -17.96
C ARG A 239 6.00 -0.49 -19.36
N MET A 240 5.14 0.43 -19.81
CA MET A 240 5.25 1.06 -21.14
C MET A 240 6.53 1.89 -21.34
N LEU A 241 7.20 2.27 -20.24
CA LEU A 241 8.46 3.00 -20.23
C LEU A 241 9.66 2.09 -19.93
N ALA A 242 9.41 0.78 -19.76
CA ALA A 242 10.42 -0.21 -19.40
C ALA A 242 11.31 -0.59 -20.59
N GLN A 243 12.53 -1.01 -20.27
CA GLN A 243 13.45 -1.58 -21.24
C GLN A 243 13.13 -3.06 -21.54
N HIS A 244 13.60 -3.59 -22.66
CA HIS A 244 13.29 -4.95 -23.11
C HIS A 244 13.86 -6.09 -22.25
N HIS A 245 14.71 -5.81 -21.27
CA HIS A 245 15.28 -6.83 -20.38
C HIS A 245 14.37 -7.22 -19.20
N HIS A 246 13.27 -6.48 -18.98
CA HIS A 246 12.29 -6.80 -17.94
C HIS A 246 11.44 -7.99 -18.39
N THR A 247 11.40 -9.04 -17.58
CA THR A 247 10.71 -10.31 -17.91
C THR A 247 9.44 -10.52 -17.11
N ALA A 248 9.24 -9.75 -16.02
CA ALA A 248 8.08 -9.84 -15.15
C ALA A 248 7.57 -8.45 -14.75
N GLU A 249 6.30 -8.38 -14.37
CA GLU A 249 5.65 -7.17 -13.85
C GLU A 249 5.25 -7.38 -12.39
N THR A 250 5.25 -6.30 -11.62
CA THR A 250 4.83 -6.31 -10.21
C THR A 250 4.07 -5.03 -9.86
N PRO A 251 3.10 -5.06 -8.93
CA PRO A 251 2.54 -3.83 -8.37
C PRO A 251 3.59 -3.10 -7.52
N CYS A 252 3.70 -1.79 -7.72
CA CYS A 252 4.61 -0.90 -6.98
C CYS A 252 3.81 0.19 -6.27
N ARG A 253 3.10 -0.20 -5.21
CA ARG A 253 2.18 0.65 -4.45
C ARG A 253 2.91 1.22 -3.24
N TYR A 254 3.34 2.48 -3.32
CA TYR A 254 4.09 3.12 -2.23
C TYR A 254 3.25 3.29 -0.96
N VAL A 255 2.00 3.72 -1.14
CA VAL A 255 1.03 3.96 -0.06
C VAL A 255 -0.26 3.22 -0.38
N THR A 256 -0.83 2.57 0.62
CA THR A 256 -2.21 2.08 0.58
C THR A 256 -3.07 2.94 1.50
N VAL A 257 -4.21 3.39 0.98
CA VAL A 257 -5.28 4.01 1.75
C VAL A 257 -6.51 3.10 1.66
N LEU A 258 -6.92 2.51 2.78
CA LEU A 258 -8.10 1.65 2.88
C LEU A 258 -9.16 2.37 3.69
N VAL A 259 -10.31 2.66 3.10
CA VAL A 259 -11.44 3.31 3.78
C VAL A 259 -12.51 2.26 4.07
N PHE A 260 -13.00 2.20 5.30
CA PHE A 260 -14.15 1.37 5.65
C PHE A 260 -15.44 2.09 5.26
N LEU A 261 -16.28 1.46 4.45
CA LEU A 261 -17.53 2.07 3.96
C LEU A 261 -18.71 1.79 4.91
N ASN A 262 -18.62 0.74 5.72
CA ASN A 262 -19.62 0.40 6.70
C ASN A 262 -19.00 -0.14 8.00
N ASP A 263 -19.79 -0.15 9.08
CA ASP A 263 -19.50 -0.93 10.27
C ASP A 263 -19.82 -2.40 10.00
N VAL A 264 -18.99 -3.31 10.51
CA VAL A 264 -19.19 -4.76 10.40
C VAL A 264 -19.75 -5.28 11.72
N GLU A 265 -20.73 -6.18 11.66
CA GLU A 265 -21.43 -6.65 12.85
C GLU A 265 -20.57 -7.55 13.73
N GLU A 266 -19.77 -8.43 13.12
CA GLU A 266 -18.80 -9.29 13.81
C GLU A 266 -17.68 -9.77 12.87
N GLY A 267 -16.44 -9.75 13.35
CA GLY A 267 -15.24 -10.09 12.56
C GLY A 267 -14.90 -9.03 11.52
N GLY A 268 -14.24 -9.45 10.44
CA GLY A 268 -13.90 -8.57 9.32
C GLY A 268 -12.80 -7.54 9.63
N GLU A 269 -11.99 -7.71 10.66
CA GLU A 269 -10.88 -6.81 10.95
C GLU A 269 -9.81 -6.80 9.84
N THR A 270 -9.12 -5.67 9.67
CA THR A 270 -7.85 -5.65 8.92
C THR A 270 -6.73 -6.02 9.90
N ALA A 271 -6.01 -7.09 9.61
CA ALA A 271 -4.96 -7.62 10.47
C ALA A 271 -3.58 -7.37 9.87
N PHE A 272 -2.63 -7.00 10.75
CA PHE A 272 -1.20 -6.90 10.44
C PHE A 272 -0.45 -7.90 11.33
N PRO A 273 -0.19 -9.13 10.84
CA PRO A 273 0.29 -10.22 11.69
C PRO A 273 1.63 -9.92 12.36
N ALA A 274 2.52 -9.22 11.64
CA ALA A 274 3.87 -8.92 12.11
C ALA A 274 4.02 -7.48 12.66
N ALA A 275 2.93 -6.72 12.86
CA ALA A 275 3.02 -5.32 13.29
C ALA A 275 3.89 -5.14 14.55
N ASP A 276 4.82 -4.18 14.47
CA ASP A 276 5.81 -3.80 15.49
C ASP A 276 6.62 -4.97 16.08
N ASN A 277 6.66 -6.12 15.41
CA ASN A 277 7.43 -7.26 15.89
C ASN A 277 8.92 -6.89 15.97
N ARG A 278 9.67 -7.47 16.91
CA ARG A 278 11.08 -7.06 17.11
C ARG A 278 11.94 -7.37 15.88
N THR A 279 11.70 -8.52 15.28
CA THR A 279 12.34 -9.04 14.09
C THR A 279 11.28 -9.55 13.12
N PHE A 280 11.60 -9.61 11.84
CA PHE A 280 10.79 -10.27 10.84
C PHE A 280 11.61 -11.42 10.27
N ASP A 281 11.05 -12.62 10.32
CA ASP A 281 11.56 -13.82 9.67
C ASP A 281 10.37 -14.50 9.01
N SER A 282 10.46 -14.81 7.73
CA SER A 282 9.37 -15.47 7.00
C SER A 282 9.06 -16.84 7.58
N SER A 283 10.05 -17.53 8.17
CA SER A 283 9.84 -18.82 8.84
C SER A 283 9.01 -18.71 10.12
N ASP A 284 8.90 -17.51 10.72
CA ASP A 284 8.04 -17.27 11.87
C ASP A 284 6.56 -17.09 11.48
N LEU A 285 6.25 -16.90 10.20
CA LEU A 285 4.87 -16.83 9.72
C LEU A 285 4.17 -18.18 9.82
N VAL A 286 4.89 -19.29 9.64
CA VAL A 286 4.36 -20.65 9.74
C VAL A 286 5.12 -21.42 10.79
N ARG A 287 4.51 -21.65 11.96
CA ARG A 287 5.12 -22.39 13.07
C ARG A 287 4.20 -23.49 13.58
N GLY A 288 4.58 -24.74 13.31
CA GLY A 288 3.77 -25.91 13.65
C GLY A 288 2.43 -25.84 12.93
N ASP A 289 1.34 -25.91 13.70
CA ASP A 289 -0.03 -25.87 13.15
C ASP A 289 -0.56 -24.43 12.95
N VAL A 290 0.25 -23.41 13.26
CA VAL A 290 -0.15 -21.99 13.13
C VAL A 290 0.46 -21.39 11.87
N ASP A 291 -0.40 -20.99 10.93
CA ASP A 291 -0.05 -20.18 9.76
C ASP A 291 -0.63 -18.77 9.94
N LEU A 292 0.24 -17.81 10.25
CA LEU A 292 -0.11 -16.39 10.42
C LEU A 292 -0.48 -15.70 9.10
N SER A 293 -0.35 -16.37 7.95
CA SER A 293 -0.91 -15.89 6.69
C SER A 293 -2.37 -16.31 6.49
N ASP A 294 -2.85 -17.32 7.22
CA ASP A 294 -4.25 -17.73 7.19
C ASP A 294 -5.09 -16.83 8.12
N MET A 295 -5.67 -15.79 7.53
CA MET A 295 -6.55 -14.85 8.23
C MET A 295 -7.93 -15.43 8.59
N ARG A 296 -8.33 -16.57 8.00
CA ARG A 296 -9.57 -17.25 8.39
C ARG A 296 -9.39 -17.95 9.74
N ALA A 297 -8.31 -18.69 9.91
CA ALA A 297 -8.07 -19.50 11.11
C ALA A 297 -7.27 -18.76 12.20
N HIS A 298 -6.29 -17.96 11.82
CA HIS A 298 -5.27 -17.44 12.73
C HIS A 298 -5.25 -15.92 12.87
N CYS A 299 -6.26 -15.19 12.37
CA CYS A 299 -6.36 -13.73 12.55
C CYS A 299 -6.25 -13.30 14.03
N SER A 300 -6.80 -14.08 14.96
CA SER A 300 -6.71 -13.80 16.42
C SER A 300 -5.27 -13.78 16.96
N ARG A 301 -4.31 -14.35 16.22
CA ARG A 301 -2.88 -14.35 16.53
C ARG A 301 -2.12 -13.14 15.96
N ALA A 302 -2.75 -12.35 15.09
CA ALA A 302 -2.11 -11.16 14.54
C ALA A 302 -1.76 -10.14 15.63
N ASN A 303 -0.59 -9.49 15.51
CA ASN A 303 -0.11 -8.51 16.47
C ASN A 303 -1.01 -7.26 16.55
N LEU A 304 -1.55 -6.83 15.41
CA LEU A 304 -2.48 -5.72 15.32
C LEU A 304 -3.70 -6.13 14.49
N ARG A 305 -4.88 -5.79 14.98
CA ARG A 305 -6.17 -5.90 14.27
C ARG A 305 -6.90 -4.58 14.40
N VAL A 306 -7.42 -4.09 13.29
CA VAL A 306 -8.20 -2.85 13.23
C VAL A 306 -9.65 -3.18 12.89
N THR A 307 -10.54 -2.79 13.78
CA THR A 307 -11.98 -2.97 13.59
C THR A 307 -12.53 -2.00 12.55
N PRO A 308 -13.36 -2.45 11.59
CA PRO A 308 -13.99 -1.57 10.61
C PRO A 308 -14.95 -0.58 11.26
N HIS A 309 -14.72 0.71 11.02
CA HIS A 309 -15.65 1.76 11.40
C HIS A 309 -16.01 2.63 10.20
N ALA A 310 -17.29 2.77 9.89
CA ALA A 310 -17.76 3.47 8.71
C ALA A 310 -17.18 4.90 8.61
N GLY A 311 -16.55 5.21 7.48
CA GLY A 311 -15.92 6.50 7.21
C GLY A 311 -14.53 6.69 7.80
N SER A 312 -14.04 5.78 8.63
CA SER A 312 -12.62 5.74 9.04
C SER A 312 -11.76 5.12 7.94
N ALA A 313 -10.46 5.40 7.98
CA ALA A 313 -9.51 4.86 7.02
C ALA A 313 -8.21 4.43 7.70
N LEU A 314 -7.53 3.48 7.07
CA LEU A 314 -6.15 3.11 7.32
C LEU A 314 -5.27 3.69 6.22
N LEU A 315 -4.09 4.16 6.61
CA LEU A 315 -3.02 4.56 5.70
C LEU A 315 -1.72 3.93 6.16
N TRP A 316 -1.08 3.16 5.28
CA TRP A 316 0.26 2.66 5.54
C TRP A 316 1.17 2.75 4.32
N TYR A 317 2.47 2.68 4.58
CA TYR A 317 3.49 2.63 3.56
C TYR A 317 3.94 1.18 3.35
N ASN A 318 3.91 0.69 2.10
CA ASN A 318 4.35 -0.66 1.78
C ASN A 318 5.87 -0.76 1.58
N HIS A 319 6.57 0.37 1.55
CA HIS A 319 8.00 0.44 1.34
C HIS A 319 8.67 1.31 2.42
N LEU A 320 9.90 0.97 2.72
CA LEU A 320 10.82 1.80 3.48
C LEU A 320 11.23 3.04 2.66
N SER A 321 11.83 4.03 3.34
CA SER A 321 12.47 5.14 2.65
C SER A 321 13.90 4.76 2.25
N ASP A 322 14.37 5.21 1.09
CA ASP A 322 15.77 5.06 0.69
C ASP A 322 16.73 6.03 1.41
N GLY A 323 16.21 6.88 2.31
CA GLY A 323 16.98 7.90 3.03
C GLY A 323 17.33 9.14 2.21
N ARG A 324 16.95 9.20 0.93
CA ARG A 324 17.21 10.33 0.01
C ARG A 324 15.93 10.97 -0.52
N GLY A 325 14.79 10.64 0.10
CA GLY A 325 13.48 11.18 -0.27
C GLY A 325 12.81 10.41 -1.42
N TRP A 326 13.18 9.14 -1.65
CA TRP A 326 12.51 8.26 -2.60
C TRP A 326 12.08 6.94 -1.96
N VAL A 327 11.44 6.08 -2.75
CA VAL A 327 11.01 4.75 -2.33
C VAL A 327 12.22 3.82 -2.17
N GLY A 328 12.27 3.10 -1.06
CA GLY A 328 13.29 2.08 -0.76
C GLY A 328 12.76 0.66 -0.93
N GLU A 329 13.35 -0.26 -0.17
CA GLU A 329 12.96 -1.67 -0.16
C GLU A 329 11.51 -1.88 0.31
N LEU A 330 10.92 -3.01 -0.08
CA LEU A 330 9.62 -3.44 0.40
C LEU A 330 9.66 -3.61 1.93
N ASP A 331 8.69 -3.03 2.64
CA ASP A 331 8.63 -3.15 4.10
C ASP A 331 8.04 -4.51 4.47
N ASP A 332 8.85 -5.38 5.07
CA ASP A 332 8.42 -6.72 5.42
C ASP A 332 7.23 -6.77 6.38
N TYR A 333 7.11 -5.73 7.21
CA TYR A 333 6.07 -5.61 8.21
C TYR A 333 4.74 -5.15 7.60
N SER A 334 4.71 -4.71 6.34
CA SER A 334 3.47 -4.33 5.65
C SER A 334 2.58 -5.52 5.27
N LEU A 335 2.93 -6.74 5.71
CA LEU A 335 2.09 -7.92 5.58
C LEU A 335 0.74 -7.67 6.26
N GLN A 336 -0.32 -7.73 5.47
CA GLN A 336 -1.68 -7.41 5.91
C GLN A 336 -2.68 -8.41 5.32
N GLY A 337 -3.78 -8.65 5.99
CA GLY A 337 -4.90 -9.41 5.43
C GLY A 337 -6.21 -9.10 6.12
N ASP A 338 -7.28 -9.70 5.62
CA ASP A 338 -8.63 -9.47 6.11
C ASP A 338 -9.15 -10.70 6.84
N CYS A 339 -9.48 -10.50 8.11
CA CYS A 339 -10.08 -11.53 8.94
C CYS A 339 -11.46 -11.94 8.40
N ALA A 340 -11.85 -13.18 8.68
CA ALA A 340 -13.16 -13.66 8.27
C ALA A 340 -14.29 -12.78 8.83
N VAL A 341 -15.21 -12.38 7.95
CA VAL A 341 -16.47 -11.76 8.38
C VAL A 341 -17.32 -12.84 9.04
N VAL A 342 -17.60 -12.71 10.32
CA VAL A 342 -18.42 -13.67 11.07
C VAL A 342 -19.90 -13.35 10.89
N ARG A 343 -20.26 -12.06 10.85
CA ARG A 343 -21.64 -11.62 10.66
C ARG A 343 -21.73 -10.31 9.89
N GLY A 344 -22.67 -10.24 8.96
CA GLY A 344 -22.89 -9.07 8.09
C GLY A 344 -22.02 -9.11 6.83
N ALA A 345 -21.60 -7.94 6.36
CA ALA A 345 -20.70 -7.78 5.22
C ALA A 345 -19.73 -6.64 5.48
N ARG A 346 -18.53 -6.72 4.92
CA ARG A 346 -17.52 -5.67 4.97
C ARG A 346 -17.34 -5.04 3.60
N TRP A 347 -17.48 -3.73 3.53
CA TRP A 347 -17.24 -2.91 2.36
C TRP A 347 -16.05 -2.00 2.61
N THR A 348 -15.09 -2.01 1.70
CA THR A 348 -13.91 -1.13 1.76
C THR A 348 -13.64 -0.50 0.41
N ALA A 349 -13.07 0.71 0.43
CA ALA A 349 -12.51 1.37 -0.75
C ALA A 349 -10.99 1.49 -0.58
N ARG A 350 -10.21 0.93 -1.50
CA ARG A 350 -8.75 0.98 -1.52
C ARG A 350 -8.27 1.93 -2.62
N LEU A 351 -7.40 2.86 -2.24
CA LEU A 351 -6.67 3.74 -3.15
C LEU A 351 -5.19 3.47 -2.96
N TRP A 352 -4.51 3.11 -4.05
CA TRP A 352 -3.08 2.89 -4.09
C TRP A 352 -2.36 4.03 -4.81
N VAL A 353 -1.29 4.53 -4.19
CA VAL A 353 -0.40 5.50 -4.83
C VAL A 353 0.84 4.77 -5.37
N ASN A 354 0.97 4.74 -6.69
CA ASN A 354 2.00 3.94 -7.35
C ASN A 354 3.26 4.77 -7.60
N VAL A 355 4.41 4.25 -7.15
CA VAL A 355 5.72 4.88 -7.31
C VAL A 355 6.72 3.85 -7.80
N ASP A 356 7.35 4.15 -8.94
CA ASP A 356 8.46 3.35 -9.45
C ASP A 356 9.74 3.64 -8.65
N PRO A 357 10.47 2.60 -8.17
CA PRO A 357 11.81 2.76 -7.62
C PRO A 357 12.79 3.46 -8.57
N ASP A 358 12.61 3.30 -9.88
CA ASP A 358 13.27 4.11 -10.91
C ASP A 358 12.60 5.49 -11.02
N ALA A 359 13.14 6.44 -10.28
CA ALA A 359 12.65 7.81 -10.23
C ALA A 359 12.62 8.52 -11.61
N GLN A 360 13.52 8.15 -12.53
CA GLN A 360 13.51 8.71 -13.88
C GLN A 360 12.33 8.18 -14.68
N ARG A 361 12.01 6.90 -14.52
CA ARG A 361 10.83 6.29 -15.15
C ARG A 361 9.53 6.87 -14.60
N GLN A 362 9.44 7.03 -13.28
CA GLN A 362 8.30 7.70 -12.64
C GLN A 362 8.14 9.14 -13.16
N SER A 363 9.24 9.90 -13.25
CA SER A 363 9.20 11.29 -13.73
C SER A 363 8.70 11.38 -15.17
N ARG A 364 9.08 10.45 -16.04
CA ARG A 364 8.58 10.38 -17.43
C ARG A 364 7.10 10.05 -17.50
N LEU A 365 6.59 9.17 -16.64
CA LEU A 365 5.16 8.84 -16.59
C LEU A 365 4.30 10.06 -16.21
N LEU A 366 4.82 10.90 -15.31
CA LEU A 366 4.13 12.10 -14.82
C LEU A 366 4.32 13.33 -15.71
N ASP A 367 5.18 13.28 -16.72
CA ASP A 367 5.42 14.39 -17.63
C ASP A 367 4.17 14.63 -18.52
N PRO A 368 3.51 15.81 -18.42
CA PRO A 368 2.34 16.12 -19.26
C PRO A 368 2.64 16.14 -20.77
N ALA A 369 3.91 16.28 -21.15
CA ALA A 369 4.33 16.19 -22.55
C ALA A 369 4.39 14.74 -23.06
N TRP A 370 4.34 13.73 -22.18
CA TRP A 370 4.38 12.33 -22.56
C TRP A 370 3.12 11.94 -23.36
N PRO A 371 3.25 11.51 -24.63
CA PRO A 371 2.10 11.20 -25.49
C PRO A 371 1.23 10.05 -24.95
N GLY A 372 1.82 9.13 -24.18
CA GLY A 372 1.13 7.94 -23.67
C GLY A 372 0.08 8.21 -22.59
N GLN A 373 -0.03 9.44 -22.06
CA GLN A 373 -1.14 9.83 -21.19
C GLN A 373 -2.44 10.12 -21.96
N ARG A 374 -2.41 10.23 -23.31
CA ARG A 374 -3.55 10.69 -24.12
C ARG A 374 -4.54 9.60 -24.56
N ASP A 375 -4.36 8.34 -24.16
CA ASP A 375 -5.30 7.26 -24.49
C ASP A 375 -6.01 6.72 -23.24
N PRO A 376 -7.28 7.09 -22.97
CA PRO A 376 -8.06 6.63 -21.82
C PRO A 376 -8.69 5.24 -22.01
N VAL A 377 -8.46 4.55 -23.13
CA VAL A 377 -9.19 3.34 -23.51
C VAL A 377 -8.23 2.24 -23.94
N ARG A 378 -7.42 1.75 -23.00
CA ARG A 378 -6.84 0.41 -23.13
C ARG A 378 -6.52 -0.14 -21.73
N PRO A 379 -7.23 -1.19 -21.28
CA PRO A 379 -6.76 -1.98 -20.16
C PRO A 379 -5.33 -2.44 -20.44
N ALA A 380 -4.48 -2.45 -19.42
CA ALA A 380 -3.27 -3.22 -19.49
C ALA A 380 -3.65 -4.69 -19.78
N HIS A 381 -3.22 -5.19 -20.94
CA HIS A 381 -3.42 -6.53 -21.52
C HIS A 381 -4.83 -6.91 -22.09
N PRO A 382 -4.90 -7.37 -23.37
CA PRO A 382 -6.13 -7.92 -23.98
C PRO A 382 -6.39 -9.41 -23.73
N ASP A 383 -5.57 -10.13 -22.95
CA ASP A 383 -5.69 -11.60 -22.83
C ASP A 383 -6.46 -12.10 -21.60
N SER A 384 -7.17 -11.22 -20.88
CA SER A 384 -8.14 -11.64 -19.85
C SER A 384 -9.59 -11.61 -20.34
N ALA A 385 -9.81 -11.79 -21.64
CA ALA A 385 -11.13 -12.13 -22.18
C ALA A 385 -11.42 -13.61 -21.88
N TRP A 386 -12.16 -13.90 -20.81
CA TRP A 386 -12.81 -15.21 -20.60
C TRP A 386 -14.31 -15.09 -20.87
N PRO A 387 -14.91 -16.12 -21.48
CA PRO A 387 -16.07 -15.98 -22.35
C PRO A 387 -17.34 -15.68 -21.57
N GLY A 388 -18.20 -14.89 -22.20
CA GLY A 388 -19.46 -14.42 -21.65
C GLY A 388 -20.39 -15.54 -21.20
N ARG A 389 -21.09 -15.26 -20.10
CA ARG A 389 -22.48 -15.67 -19.90
C ARG A 389 -23.22 -14.47 -19.33
N GLU A 390 -24.42 -14.26 -19.85
CA GLU A 390 -25.34 -13.22 -19.40
C GLU A 390 -25.60 -13.34 -17.89
N PRO A 391 -25.77 -12.21 -17.19
CA PRO A 391 -26.08 -12.21 -15.76
C PRO A 391 -27.49 -12.78 -15.53
N GLN A 392 -27.59 -13.87 -14.78
CA GLN A 392 -28.87 -14.30 -14.22
C GLN A 392 -29.28 -13.33 -13.10
N PRO A 393 -30.53 -12.82 -13.09
CA PRO A 393 -31.03 -11.99 -12.00
C PRO A 393 -31.24 -12.84 -10.74
N TRP A 394 -30.91 -12.25 -9.60
CA TRP A 394 -31.07 -12.83 -8.27
C TRP A 394 -32.56 -13.08 -7.98
N GLY A 395 -32.94 -14.36 -7.88
CA GLY A 395 -34.29 -14.78 -7.57
C GLY A 395 -34.66 -14.49 -6.12
N SER A 396 -35.69 -13.65 -5.96
CA SER A 396 -36.50 -13.53 -4.75
C SER A 396 -37.13 -14.88 -4.39
N GLY A 397 -37.04 -15.27 -3.12
CA GLY A 397 -37.64 -16.50 -2.62
C GLY A 397 -39.15 -16.56 -2.86
N HIS A 398 -39.61 -17.71 -3.33
CA HIS A 398 -40.98 -18.19 -3.15
C HIS A 398 -40.97 -19.71 -3.09
N ASP A 399 -41.83 -20.21 -2.22
CA ASP A 399 -42.02 -21.58 -1.77
C ASP A 399 -42.11 -22.62 -2.91
N GLU A 400 -41.33 -23.70 -2.82
CA GLU A 400 -41.57 -24.92 -3.58
C GLU A 400 -42.07 -26.05 -2.68
N VAL A 401 -43.36 -26.35 -2.83
CA VAL A 401 -43.99 -27.64 -2.53
C VAL A 401 -43.45 -28.67 -3.53
N PRO A 402 -43.04 -29.89 -3.12
CA PRO A 402 -42.44 -30.85 -4.04
C PRO A 402 -43.49 -31.53 -4.92
N PRO A 403 -43.23 -31.75 -6.23
CA PRO A 403 -44.12 -32.52 -7.08
C PRO A 403 -43.86 -34.04 -6.98
N SER A 404 -44.98 -34.74 -7.16
CA SER A 404 -45.23 -36.17 -7.13
C SER A 404 -44.39 -37.00 -8.10
N SER A 405 -43.99 -38.17 -7.62
CA SER A 405 -43.37 -39.27 -8.34
C SER A 405 -44.23 -39.84 -9.48
N SER A 406 -43.53 -40.24 -10.55
CA SER A 406 -44.01 -40.95 -11.74
C SER A 406 -44.91 -42.16 -11.45
N ALA A 407 -45.92 -42.32 -12.31
CA ALA A 407 -46.83 -43.45 -12.38
C ALA A 407 -46.12 -44.80 -12.63
N ALA A 408 -46.49 -45.81 -11.83
CA ALA A 408 -46.31 -47.21 -12.13
C ALA A 408 -47.67 -47.91 -12.00
N ALA A 409 -48.01 -48.67 -13.04
CA ALA A 409 -49.28 -49.35 -13.25
C ALA A 409 -49.56 -50.43 -12.18
N ALA A 410 -50.82 -50.52 -11.75
CA ALA A 410 -51.34 -51.63 -10.95
C ALA A 410 -51.72 -52.82 -11.85
N PRO A 411 -51.58 -54.07 -11.36
CA PRO A 411 -52.05 -55.25 -12.06
C PRO A 411 -53.57 -55.45 -11.89
N ASP A 412 -54.19 -55.79 -13.01
CA ASP A 412 -55.61 -56.11 -13.15
C ASP A 412 -55.89 -57.49 -12.54
N GLY A 413 -56.84 -57.55 -11.61
CA GLY A 413 -57.30 -58.77 -10.99
C GLY A 413 -58.76 -58.99 -11.35
N ARG A 414 -59.03 -59.91 -12.29
CA ARG A 414 -60.34 -60.56 -12.37
C ARG A 414 -60.23 -62.03 -12.80
N SER A 415 -60.91 -62.80 -11.97
CA SER A 415 -61.25 -64.21 -12.05
C SER A 415 -62.38 -64.44 -13.06
N GLU A 416 -62.50 -65.71 -13.46
CA GLU A 416 -63.64 -66.42 -14.08
C GLU A 416 -63.70 -66.60 -15.61
N LEU A 417 -63.64 -67.92 -15.93
CA LEU A 417 -64.11 -68.70 -17.09
C LEU A 417 -63.25 -68.74 -18.36
#